data_AF-A0A944ZC97-F1
#
_entry.id   AF-A0A944ZC97-F1
#
_cell.length_a   1.000
_cell.length_b   1.000
_cell.length_c   1.000
_cell.angle_alpha   90.00
_cell.angle_beta   90.00
_cell.angle_gamma   90.00
#
_symmetry.space_group_name_H-M   'P 1'
#
loop_
_entity.id
_entity.type
_entity.pdbx_description
1 polymer ?
#
loop_
_entity_poly.entity_id
_entity_poly.type
_entity_poly.pdbx_seq_one_letter_code
_entity_poly.pdbx_strand_id
1 'polypeptide(L)' 'MTSSGTPIRGMLTRDALVRLAERGEVDTVVVGFTDLYGRFMGKRFDAEFFIDQTVDHGTHGCDYLFAVDMEMEPVP' A
#
# COMPACT_ATOMS: atom_id res chain seq x y z
N MET A 1 -11.61 1.95 -15.21
CA MET A 1 -12.65 1.76 -14.18
C MET A 1 -12.61 2.96 -13.23
N THR A 2 -13.16 4.11 -13.64
CA THR A 2 -13.12 5.35 -12.84
C THR A 2 -14.33 5.40 -11.93
N SER A 3 -14.20 4.89 -10.71
CA SER A 3 -15.21 5.05 -9.66
C SER A 3 -15.20 6.52 -9.20
N SER A 4 -16.11 7.33 -9.74
CA SER A 4 -16.42 8.69 -9.28
C SER A 4 -17.21 8.66 -7.96
N GLY A 5 -16.63 8.07 -6.92
CA GLY A 5 -17.18 8.09 -5.56
C GLY A 5 -16.87 9.42 -4.88
N THR A 6 -17.76 9.87 -3.98
CA THR A 6 -17.53 11.06 -3.15
C THR A 6 -16.17 10.94 -2.44
N PRO A 7 -15.28 11.95 -2.55
CA PRO A 7 -13.95 11.87 -1.93
C PRO A 7 -14.08 11.72 -0.42
N ILE A 8 -13.45 10.68 0.12
CA ILE A 8 -13.38 10.45 1.56
C ILE A 8 -12.50 11.55 2.16
N ARG A 9 -13.05 12.29 3.13
CA ARG A 9 -12.31 13.37 3.81
C ARG A 9 -11.01 12.80 4.40
N GLY A 10 -9.89 13.45 4.09
CA GLY A 10 -8.56 13.04 4.57
C GLY A 10 -7.84 12.05 3.66
N MET A 11 -8.48 11.52 2.61
CA MET A 11 -7.84 10.64 1.64
C MET A 11 -7.35 11.43 0.43
N LEU A 12 -6.15 11.09 -0.06
CA LEU A 12 -5.64 11.61 -1.32
C LEU A 12 -6.37 10.95 -2.50
N THR A 13 -6.73 11.76 -3.50
CA THR A 13 -7.09 11.24 -4.82
C THR A 13 -5.84 10.77 -5.57
N ARG A 14 -5.99 9.87 -6.54
CA ARG A 14 -4.89 9.43 -7.43
C ARG A 14 -4.12 10.62 -8.01
N ASP A 15 -4.82 11.60 -8.59
CA ASP A 15 -4.17 12.76 -9.21
C ASP A 15 -3.43 13.64 -8.20
N ALA A 16 -3.90 13.69 -6.94
CA ALA A 16 -3.20 14.41 -5.88
C ALA A 16 -1.92 13.69 -5.48
N LEU A 17 -1.94 12.35 -5.41
CA LEU A 17 -0.75 11.54 -5.15
C LEU A 17 0.30 11.74 -6.26
N VAL A 18 -0.11 11.70 -7.54
CA VAL A 18 0.77 11.97 -8.69
C VAL A 18 1.46 13.32 -8.54
N ARG A 19 0.68 14.38 -8.30
CA ARG A 19 1.24 15.73 -8.14
C ARG A 19 2.19 15.87 -6.94
N LEU A 20 1.99 15.10 -5.87
CA LEU A 20 2.88 15.12 -4.70
C LEU A 20 4.19 14.38 -4.98
N ALA A 21 4.13 13.26 -5.70
CA ALA A 21 5.30 12.52 -6.13
C ALA A 21 6.16 13.33 -7.12
N GLU A 22 5.55 13.97 -8.12
CA GLU A 22 6.25 14.83 -9.09
C GLU A 22 6.97 16.03 -8.43
N ARG A 23 6.46 16.51 -7.29
CA ARG A 23 7.09 17.60 -6.52
C ARG A 23 8.11 17.09 -5.49
N GLY A 24 8.31 15.78 -5.37
CA GLY A 24 9.19 15.16 -4.38
C GLY A 24 8.69 15.30 -2.94
N GLU A 25 7.41 15.63 -2.73
CA GLU A 25 6.82 15.71 -1.38
C GLU A 25 6.44 14.32 -0.84
N VAL A 26 6.26 13.35 -1.73
CA VAL A 26 6.03 11.94 -1.41
C VAL A 26 6.98 11.09 -2.25
N ASP A 27 8.00 10.51 -1.62
CA ASP A 27 8.96 9.62 -2.27
C ASP A 27 8.60 8.12 -2.09
N THR A 28 7.93 7.77 -0.99
CA THR A 28 7.65 6.39 -0.62
C THR A 28 6.16 6.18 -0.34
N VAL A 29 5.60 5.11 -0.91
CA VAL A 29 4.25 4.62 -0.59
C VAL A 29 4.35 3.32 0.21
N VAL A 30 3.74 3.29 1.39
CA VAL A 30 3.64 2.07 2.19
C VAL A 30 2.28 1.41 1.95
N VAL A 31 2.30 0.25 1.30
CA VAL A 31 1.12 -0.60 1.16
C VAL A 31 1.19 -1.64 2.26
N GLY A 32 0.23 -1.62 3.18
CA GLY A 32 0.19 -2.63 4.22
C GLY A 32 -1.22 -2.97 4.67
N PHE A 33 -1.27 -4.08 5.40
CA PHE A 33 -2.45 -4.71 5.93
C PHE A 33 -2.15 -5.20 7.36
N THR A 34 -3.20 -5.59 8.06
CA THR A 34 -3.11 -6.06 9.44
C THR A 34 -2.99 -7.58 9.48
N ASP A 35 -2.03 -8.10 10.25
CA ASP A 35 -1.91 -9.55 10.52
C ASP A 35 -2.83 -10.01 11.66
N LEU A 36 -2.73 -11.29 12.07
CA LEU A 36 -3.54 -11.88 13.15
C LEU A 36 -3.39 -11.19 14.51
N TYR A 37 -2.27 -10.51 14.74
CA TYR A 37 -1.95 -9.84 16.01
C TYR A 37 -2.18 -8.34 15.96
N GLY A 38 -2.72 -7.81 14.85
CA GLY A 38 -2.91 -6.36 14.71
C GLY A 38 -1.70 -5.61 14.17
N ARG A 39 -0.61 -6.30 13.76
CA ARG A 39 0.62 -5.66 13.27
C ARG A 39 0.46 -5.24 11.82
N PHE A 40 1.12 -4.13 11.45
CA PHE A 40 1.13 -3.67 10.07
C PHE A 40 2.23 -4.37 9.27
N MET A 41 1.82 -5.21 8.33
CA MET A 41 2.70 -5.96 7.42
C MET A 41 2.50 -5.46 6.00
N GLY A 42 3.55 -5.46 5.18
CA GLY A 42 3.43 -4.96 3.82
C GLY A 42 4.74 -4.64 3.13
N LYS A 43 4.67 -3.79 2.11
CA LYS A 43 5.78 -3.39 1.25
C LYS A 43 5.89 -1.87 1.19
N ARG A 44 7.13 -1.41 1.03
CA ARG A 44 7.44 -0.02 0.68
C ARG A 44 7.71 0.03 -0.82
N PHE A 45 7.08 0.97 -1.49
CA PHE A 45 7.29 1.25 -2.89
C PHE A 45 7.88 2.64 -3.04
N ASP A 46 8.75 2.79 -4.04
CA ASP A 46 8.99 4.09 -4.64
C ASP A 46 7.66 4.66 -5.18
N ALA A 47 7.42 5.96 -4.98
CA ALA A 47 6.16 6.59 -5.31
C ALA A 47 5.85 6.55 -6.81
N GLU A 48 6.84 6.78 -7.68
CA GLU A 48 6.67 6.73 -9.14
C GLU A 48 6.35 5.29 -9.58
N PHE A 49 7.11 4.32 -9.07
CA PHE A 49 6.84 2.91 -9.36
C PHE A 49 5.44 2.48 -8.90
N PHE A 50 4.99 2.93 -7.72
CA PHE A 50 3.66 2.62 -7.22
C PHE A 50 2.57 3.14 -8.15
N ILE A 51 2.68 4.40 -8.59
CA ILE A 51 1.74 5.06 -9.49
C ILE A 51 1.68 4.34 -10.85
N ASP A 52 2.84 3.96 -11.39
CA ASP A 52 2.92 3.42 -12.75
C ASP A 52 2.54 1.94 -12.82
N GLN A 53 2.91 1.16 -11.81
CA GLN A 53 2.83 -0.31 -11.89
C GLN A 53 1.84 -0.92 -10.91
N THR A 54 1.55 -0.26 -9.78
CA THR A 54 0.87 -0.91 -8.65
C THR A 54 -0.56 -0.42 -8.43
N VAL A 55 -0.82 0.88 -8.58
CA VAL A 55 -2.10 1.48 -8.14
C VAL A 55 -3.32 0.90 -8.84
N ASP A 56 -3.19 0.50 -10.12
CA ASP A 56 -4.32 0.06 -10.95
C ASP A 56 -4.51 -1.48 -10.95
N HIS A 57 -3.48 -2.25 -10.58
CA HIS A 57 -3.48 -3.72 -10.65
C HIS A 57 -3.20 -4.40 -9.30
N GLY A 58 -2.87 -3.62 -8.27
CA GLY A 58 -2.44 -4.13 -6.97
C GLY A 58 -1.02 -4.66 -6.97
N THR A 59 -0.63 -5.27 -5.86
CA THR A 59 0.67 -5.94 -5.69
C THR A 59 0.46 -7.32 -5.06
N HIS A 60 1.40 -8.23 -5.28
CA HIS A 60 1.40 -9.51 -4.58
C HIS A 60 1.72 -9.32 -3.10
N GLY A 61 0.98 -9.98 -2.23
CA GLY A 61 1.31 -10.19 -0.82
C GLY A 61 1.55 -11.68 -0.59
N CYS A 62 2.53 -12.02 0.26
CA CYS A 62 2.78 -13.42 0.58
C CYS A 62 1.79 -13.88 1.65
N ASP A 63 1.06 -14.97 1.40
CA ASP A 63 0.01 -15.46 2.32
C ASP A 63 0.54 -15.81 3.71
N TYR A 64 1.81 -16.23 3.82
CA TYR A 64 2.43 -16.54 5.10
C TYR A 64 2.44 -15.34 6.07
N LEU A 65 2.36 -14.10 5.56
CA LEU A 65 2.31 -12.90 6.39
C LEU A 65 1.03 -12.82 7.24
N PHE A 66 0.02 -13.65 6.93
CA PHE A 66 -1.17 -13.82 7.75
C PHE A 66 -1.07 -14.98 8.75
N ALA A 67 -0.01 -15.79 8.72
CA ALA A 67 0.10 -17.03 9.50
C ALA A 67 1.37 -17.11 10.36
N VAL A 68 2.25 -16.11 10.30
CA VAL A 68 3.48 -16.07 11.10
C VAL A 68 3.24 -15.60 12.53
N ASP A 69 4.04 -16.12 13.45
CA ASP A 69 4.09 -15.65 14.84
C ASP A 69 4.81 -14.29 14.99
N MET A 70 5.06 -13.89 16.24
CA MET A 70 5.74 -12.63 16.51
C MET A 70 7.19 -12.58 16.00
N GLU A 71 7.88 -13.72 15.97
CA GLU A 71 9.27 -13.87 15.57
C GLU A 71 9.44 -14.11 14.05
N MET A 72 8.34 -14.08 13.29
CA MET A 72 8.27 -14.35 11.85
C MET A 72 8.56 -15.82 11.48
N GLU A 73 8.35 -16.74 12.41
CA GLU A 73 8.46 -18.17 12.13
C GLU A 73 7.10 -18.69 11.62
N PRO A 74 7.07 -19.43 10.50
CA PRO A 74 5.86 -20.14 10.06
C PRO A 74 5.53 -21.26 11.05
N VAL A 75 4.41 -21.13 11.75
CA VAL A 75 3.94 -22.13 12.72
C VAL A 75 3.19 -23.24 11.96
N PRO A 76 3.43 -24.53 12.26
CA PRO A 76 2.70 -25.66 11.65
C PRO A 76 1.19 -25.64 11.88
#